data_AF-A6F858-F1
#
_entry.id   AF-A6F858-F1
#
_cell.length_a   1.000
_cell.length_b   1.000
_cell.length_c   1.000
_cell.angle_alpha   90.00
_cell.angle_beta   90.00
_cell.angle_gamma   90.00
#
_symmetry.space_group_name_H-M   'P 1'
#
loop_
_entity.id
_entity.type
_entity.pdbx_description
1 polymer ?
#
loop_
_entity_poly.entity_id
_entity_poly.type
_entity_poly.pdbx_seq_one_letter_code
_entity_poly.pdbx_strand_id
1 'polypeptide(L)'
;MKQLLFLIALMISFNSMAKVRIPVRCEEGIEQISKTNLMFFDTTEVIKVGECVGIELAKKGAMKHLPKACDEVVENKNNLLGGLSLSKKEALQIGQCMGVINYVYDRYNGERYNLSRYDSYDLRYKNSIYQCDTGMTAVIKLAATNATVSSRSKIRDVLCEAELETY
;
A
#
# COMPACT_ATOMS: atom_id res chain seq x y z
N MET A 1 26.86 -46.76 -11.42
CA MET A 1 27.15 -45.31 -11.63
C MET A 1 26.23 -44.65 -12.65
N LYS A 2 26.00 -45.22 -13.86
CA LYS A 2 25.09 -44.66 -14.87
C LYS A 2 23.63 -44.44 -14.38
N GLN A 3 23.08 -45.39 -13.62
CA GLN A 3 21.70 -45.27 -13.12
C GLN A 3 21.53 -44.20 -12.02
N LEU A 4 22.59 -43.94 -11.24
CA LEU A 4 22.58 -42.91 -10.20
C LEU A 4 22.58 -41.51 -10.82
N LEU A 5 23.34 -41.31 -11.90
CA LEU A 5 23.36 -40.06 -12.67
C LEU A 5 22.00 -39.77 -13.32
N PHE A 6 21.28 -40.80 -13.77
CA PHE A 6 19.95 -40.65 -14.36
C PHE A 6 18.89 -40.22 -13.32
N LEU A 7 18.97 -40.76 -12.09
CA LEU A 7 18.11 -40.36 -10.97
C LEU A 7 18.37 -38.92 -10.51
N ILE A 8 19.63 -38.48 -10.46
CA ILE A 8 19.99 -37.10 -10.12
C ILE A 8 19.49 -36.12 -11.19
N ALA A 9 19.61 -36.48 -12.47
CA ALA A 9 19.08 -35.67 -13.57
C ALA A 9 17.55 -35.54 -13.54
N LEU A 10 16.82 -36.61 -13.17
CA LEU A 10 15.37 -36.57 -13.02
C LEU A 10 14.94 -35.60 -11.91
N MET A 11 15.60 -35.65 -10.74
CA MET A 11 15.29 -34.80 -9.59
C MET A 11 15.53 -33.30 -9.87
N ILE A 12 16.48 -32.96 -10.74
CA ILE A 12 16.75 -31.57 -11.14
C ILE A 12 15.65 -31.05 -12.09
N SER A 13 15.06 -31.92 -12.92
CA SER A 13 14.10 -31.54 -13.96
C SER A 13 12.70 -31.17 -13.47
N PHE A 14 12.32 -31.53 -12.23
CA PHE A 14 11.00 -31.22 -11.65
C PHE A 14 10.94 -29.90 -10.85
N ASN A 15 12.04 -29.14 -10.76
CA ASN A 15 12.03 -27.84 -10.05
C ASN A 15 11.60 -26.67 -10.93
N SER A 16 10.81 -26.90 -11.97
CA SER A 16 10.03 -25.81 -12.58
C SER A 16 8.85 -25.49 -11.67
N MET A 17 9.15 -24.94 -10.50
CA MET A 17 8.14 -24.29 -9.68
C MET A 17 7.62 -23.12 -10.51
N ALA A 18 6.38 -23.22 -10.98
CA ALA A 18 5.68 -22.10 -11.58
C ALA A 18 5.74 -20.94 -10.58
N LYS A 19 6.58 -19.94 -10.88
CA LYS A 19 6.70 -18.73 -10.07
C LYS A 19 5.32 -18.09 -10.08
N VAL A 20 4.58 -18.20 -8.98
CA VAL A 20 3.26 -17.58 -8.83
C VAL A 20 3.52 -16.08 -8.92
N ARG A 21 3.36 -15.52 -10.13
CA ARG A 21 3.43 -14.09 -10.35
C ARG A 21 2.19 -13.51 -9.70
N ILE A 22 2.41 -12.65 -8.70
CA ILE A 22 1.34 -11.84 -8.12
C ILE A 22 0.68 -11.09 -9.31
N PRO A 23 -0.63 -11.27 -9.54
CA PRO A 23 -1.29 -10.72 -10.70
C PRO A 23 -1.19 -9.20 -10.73
N VAL A 24 -1.10 -8.65 -11.94
CA VAL A 24 -0.93 -7.22 -12.21
C VAL A 24 -2.11 -6.38 -11.70
N ARG A 25 -3.26 -7.00 -11.44
CA ARG A 25 -4.46 -6.37 -10.89
C ARG A 25 -4.81 -6.97 -9.53
N CYS A 26 -4.81 -6.14 -8.50
CA CYS A 26 -5.02 -6.55 -7.11
C CYS A 26 -6.37 -7.25 -6.86
N GLU A 27 -7.40 -6.91 -7.64
CA GLU A 27 -8.76 -7.46 -7.54
C GLU A 27 -8.82 -8.97 -7.84
N GLU A 28 -7.98 -9.45 -8.76
CA GLU A 28 -7.89 -10.87 -9.11
C GLU A 28 -6.94 -11.64 -8.16
N GLY A 29 -6.07 -10.93 -7.46
CA GLY A 29 -4.99 -11.50 -6.65
C GLY A 29 -5.35 -11.80 -5.20
N ILE A 30 -6.29 -11.09 -4.59
CA ILE A 30 -6.53 -11.20 -3.12
C ILE A 30 -7.00 -12.60 -2.71
N GLU A 31 -7.81 -13.28 -3.52
CA GLU A 31 -8.26 -14.63 -3.20
C GLU A 31 -7.12 -15.64 -3.29
N GLN A 32 -6.22 -15.48 -4.27
CA GLN A 32 -5.00 -16.28 -4.36
C GLN A 32 -4.03 -15.94 -3.22
N ILE A 33 -3.80 -14.67 -2.92
CA ILE A 33 -2.93 -14.20 -1.85
C ILE A 33 -3.40 -14.74 -0.49
N SER A 34 -4.70 -14.72 -0.22
CA SER A 34 -5.26 -15.22 1.06
C SER A 34 -5.10 -16.74 1.21
N LYS A 35 -5.00 -17.48 0.11
CA LYS A 35 -4.76 -18.93 0.07
C LYS A 35 -3.27 -19.29 -0.04
N THR A 36 -2.39 -18.34 -0.32
CA THR A 36 -0.97 -18.60 -0.57
C THR A 36 -0.15 -18.39 0.71
N ASN A 37 0.73 -19.34 1.01
CA ASN A 37 1.66 -19.18 2.11
C ASN A 37 2.74 -18.15 1.73
N LEU A 38 2.76 -17.02 2.44
CA LEU A 38 3.74 -15.95 2.24
C LEU A 38 5.20 -16.42 2.43
N MET A 39 5.41 -17.58 3.04
CA MET A 39 6.73 -18.20 3.23
C MET A 39 7.51 -18.43 1.92
N PHE A 40 6.84 -18.54 0.77
CA PHE A 40 7.51 -18.76 -0.53
C PHE A 40 7.93 -17.51 -1.28
N PHE A 41 7.49 -16.32 -0.85
CA PHE A 41 7.84 -15.04 -1.49
C PHE A 41 9.05 -14.39 -0.83
N ASP A 42 9.84 -13.66 -1.61
CA ASP A 42 10.84 -12.75 -1.03
C ASP A 42 10.17 -11.49 -0.45
N THR A 43 10.93 -10.67 0.30
CA THR A 43 10.37 -9.48 0.95
C THR A 43 9.87 -8.43 -0.04
N THR A 44 10.45 -8.33 -1.23
CA THR A 44 10.01 -7.39 -2.27
C THR A 44 8.67 -7.82 -2.86
N GLU A 45 8.50 -9.11 -3.11
CA GLU A 45 7.24 -9.70 -3.54
C GLU A 45 6.16 -9.51 -2.46
N VAL A 46 6.49 -9.69 -1.18
CA VAL A 46 5.54 -9.46 -0.09
C VAL A 46 5.15 -7.98 0.05
N ILE A 47 6.05 -7.02 -0.22
CA ILE A 47 5.69 -5.60 -0.27
C ILE A 47 4.63 -5.36 -1.35
N LYS A 48 4.80 -5.91 -2.56
CA LYS A 48 3.81 -5.77 -3.65
C LYS A 48 2.45 -6.40 -3.29
N VAL A 49 2.46 -7.54 -2.60
CA VAL A 49 1.24 -8.11 -2.01
C VAL A 49 0.61 -7.12 -1.04
N GLY A 50 1.42 -6.54 -0.16
CA GLY A 50 0.98 -5.54 0.82
C GLY A 50 0.33 -4.33 0.17
N GLU A 51 0.90 -3.80 -0.91
CA GLU A 51 0.35 -2.68 -1.68
C GLU A 51 -1.07 -3.00 -2.15
N CYS A 52 -1.26 -4.16 -2.77
CA CYS A 52 -2.58 -4.61 -3.20
C CYS A 52 -3.58 -4.77 -2.04
N VAL A 53 -3.15 -5.35 -0.93
CA VAL A 53 -3.98 -5.49 0.26
C VAL A 53 -4.36 -4.12 0.81
N GLY A 54 -3.41 -3.18 0.87
CA GLY A 54 -3.64 -1.80 1.33
C GLY A 54 -4.72 -1.09 0.50
N ILE A 55 -4.63 -1.17 -0.82
CA ILE A 55 -5.63 -0.59 -1.74
C ILE A 55 -7.03 -1.15 -1.46
N GLU A 56 -7.15 -2.47 -1.35
CA GLU A 56 -8.45 -3.12 -1.12
C GLU A 56 -9.03 -2.81 0.26
N LEU A 57 -8.19 -2.75 1.29
CA LEU A 57 -8.61 -2.32 2.61
C LEU A 57 -9.06 -0.83 2.59
N ALA A 58 -8.40 0.03 1.81
CA ALA A 58 -8.78 1.43 1.66
C ALA A 58 -10.13 1.59 0.94
N LYS A 59 -10.39 0.79 -0.11
CA LYS A 59 -11.70 0.73 -0.78
C LYS A 59 -12.81 0.29 0.17
N LYS A 60 -12.52 -0.67 1.07
CA LYS A 60 -13.47 -1.24 2.03
C LYS A 60 -13.59 -0.45 3.34
N GLY A 61 -12.76 0.58 3.55
CA GLY A 61 -12.71 1.32 4.81
C GLY A 61 -12.17 0.52 6.00
N ALA A 62 -11.41 -0.55 5.77
CA ALA A 62 -10.92 -1.45 6.80
C ALA A 62 -9.47 -1.11 7.25
N MET A 63 -9.24 0.14 7.65
CA MET A 63 -7.89 0.74 7.75
C MET A 63 -7.40 1.03 9.18
N LYS A 64 -7.96 0.34 10.19
CA LYS A 64 -7.66 0.60 11.61
C LYS A 64 -6.17 0.48 11.98
N HIS A 65 -5.41 -0.34 11.25
CA HIS A 65 -3.99 -0.59 11.51
C HIS A 65 -3.04 0.21 10.61
N LEU A 66 -3.56 1.15 9.80
CA LEU A 66 -2.76 1.92 8.86
C LEU A 66 -1.62 2.71 9.52
N PRO A 67 -1.82 3.44 10.64
CA PRO A 67 -0.72 4.16 11.28
C PRO A 67 0.44 3.23 11.64
N LYS A 68 0.13 2.10 12.28
CA LYS A 68 1.11 1.07 12.61
C LYS A 68 1.79 0.47 11.37
N ALA A 69 1.06 0.30 10.27
CA ALA A 69 1.66 -0.16 9.03
C ALA A 69 2.66 0.86 8.45
N CYS A 70 2.37 2.15 8.59
CA CYS A 70 3.25 3.24 8.19
C CYS A 70 4.45 3.43 9.13
N ASP A 71 4.32 3.11 10.42
CA ASP A 71 5.45 3.07 11.36
C ASP A 71 6.56 2.11 10.86
N GLU A 72 6.18 0.95 10.30
CA GLU A 72 7.16 0.00 9.74
C GLU A 72 7.95 0.60 8.57
N VAL A 73 7.36 1.53 7.81
CA VAL A 73 8.06 2.25 6.73
C VAL A 73 9.10 3.20 7.33
N VAL A 74 8.73 3.91 8.41
CA VAL A 74 9.64 4.80 9.14
C VAL A 74 10.78 4.01 9.76
N GLU A 75 10.46 2.89 10.42
CA GLU A 75 11.45 2.00 11.03
C GLU A 75 12.41 1.43 9.98
N ASN A 76 11.88 0.86 8.88
CA ASN A 76 12.71 0.30 7.82
C ASN A 76 13.62 1.35 7.16
N LYS A 77 13.17 2.61 7.03
CA LYS A 77 14.01 3.71 6.52
C LYS A 77 15.16 4.05 7.47
N ASN A 78 14.94 3.93 8.77
CA ASN A 78 15.92 4.27 9.81
C ASN A 78 16.80 3.08 10.23
N ASN A 79 16.48 1.87 9.78
CA ASN A 79 17.23 0.67 10.14
C ASN A 79 18.58 0.62 9.42
N LEU A 80 19.67 0.62 10.20
CA LEU A 80 21.06 0.56 9.74
C LEU A 80 21.39 -0.71 8.93
N LEU A 81 20.68 -1.81 9.18
CA LEU A 81 20.86 -3.07 8.46
C LEU A 81 19.97 -3.19 7.20
N GLY A 82 19.12 -2.19 6.94
CA GLY A 82 18.22 -2.14 5.79
C GLY A 82 17.28 -3.34 5.68
N GLY A 83 16.85 -3.65 4.46
CA GLY A 83 15.91 -4.73 4.15
C GLY A 83 16.37 -6.17 4.46
N LEU A 84 17.60 -6.36 4.97
CA LEU A 84 18.12 -7.66 5.40
C LEU A 84 17.50 -8.14 6.72
N SER A 85 16.98 -7.22 7.54
CA SER A 85 16.27 -7.53 8.79
C SER A 85 14.75 -7.54 8.63
N LEU A 86 14.24 -7.26 7.43
CA LEU A 86 12.80 -7.06 7.22
C LEU A 86 12.05 -8.39 7.29
N SER A 87 11.19 -8.54 8.29
CA SER A 87 10.32 -9.70 8.38
C SER A 87 9.26 -9.65 7.27
N LYS A 88 8.71 -10.81 6.88
CA LYS A 88 7.62 -10.85 5.89
C LYS A 88 6.38 -10.07 6.35
N LYS A 89 6.18 -10.00 7.66
CA LYS A 89 5.07 -9.25 8.26
C LYS A 89 5.31 -7.74 8.11
N GLU A 90 6.50 -7.26 8.42
CA GLU A 90 6.89 -5.85 8.20
C GLU A 90 6.83 -5.49 6.71
N ALA A 91 7.35 -6.36 5.84
CA ALA A 91 7.25 -6.19 4.38
C ALA A 91 5.79 -6.01 3.92
N LEU A 92 4.86 -6.81 4.45
CA LEU A 92 3.44 -6.69 4.15
C LEU A 92 2.87 -5.36 4.65
N GLN A 93 3.22 -4.94 5.87
CA GLN A 93 2.79 -3.68 6.47
C GLN A 93 3.33 -2.46 5.70
N ILE A 94 4.60 -2.48 5.29
CA ILE A 94 5.21 -1.47 4.42
C ILE A 94 4.40 -1.34 3.14
N GLY A 95 4.14 -2.47 2.48
CA GLY A 95 3.31 -2.49 1.27
C GLY A 95 1.92 -1.91 1.52
N GLN A 96 1.25 -2.31 2.60
CA GLN A 96 -0.08 -1.79 2.95
C GLN A 96 -0.09 -0.27 3.10
N CYS A 97 0.90 0.32 3.78
CA CYS A 97 1.00 1.78 3.90
C CYS A 97 1.17 2.43 2.52
N MET A 98 2.13 1.95 1.72
CA MET A 98 2.45 2.52 0.41
C MET A 98 1.27 2.42 -0.58
N GLY A 99 0.61 1.27 -0.63
CA GLY A 99 -0.54 1.05 -1.50
C GLY A 99 -1.70 2.00 -1.19
N VAL A 100 -1.91 2.33 0.08
CA VAL A 100 -2.98 3.25 0.50
C VAL A 100 -2.66 4.68 0.13
N ILE A 101 -1.42 5.12 0.39
CA ILE A 101 -0.95 6.45 0.02
C ILE A 101 -1.12 6.66 -1.48
N ASN A 102 -0.62 5.71 -2.29
CA ASN A 102 -0.71 5.79 -3.75
C ASN A 102 -2.17 5.79 -4.22
N TYR A 103 -3.02 4.93 -3.67
CA TYR A 103 -4.44 4.91 -4.02
C TYR A 103 -5.17 6.23 -3.69
N VAL A 104 -4.88 6.83 -2.53
CA VAL A 104 -5.48 8.12 -2.16
C VAL A 104 -4.98 9.22 -3.08
N TYR A 105 -3.67 9.27 -3.34
CA TYR A 105 -3.08 10.23 -4.26
C TYR A 105 -3.71 10.11 -5.66
N ASP A 106 -3.70 8.91 -6.26
CA ASP A 106 -4.23 8.67 -7.61
C ASP A 106 -5.73 8.97 -7.70
N ARG A 107 -6.49 8.75 -6.63
CA ARG A 107 -7.93 8.97 -6.62
C ARG A 107 -8.31 10.43 -6.43
N TYR A 108 -7.62 11.15 -5.55
CA TYR A 108 -8.07 12.45 -5.03
C TYR A 108 -7.22 13.62 -5.50
N ASN A 109 -5.95 13.43 -5.81
CA ASN A 109 -5.09 14.53 -6.21
C ASN A 109 -5.61 15.19 -7.50
N GLY A 110 -5.81 16.51 -7.47
CA GLY A 110 -6.42 17.28 -8.56
C GLY A 110 -7.95 17.12 -8.69
N GLU A 111 -8.60 16.33 -7.83
CA GLU A 111 -10.07 16.25 -7.81
C GLU A 111 -10.67 17.56 -7.29
N ARG A 112 -11.68 18.08 -7.99
CA ARG A 112 -12.40 19.29 -7.58
C ARG A 112 -13.17 19.05 -6.30
N TYR A 113 -12.94 19.91 -5.32
CA TYR A 113 -13.62 19.94 -4.04
C TYR A 113 -14.66 21.06 -4.02
N ASN A 114 -15.94 20.66 -3.94
CA ASN A 114 -17.04 21.61 -3.78
C ASN A 114 -17.30 21.87 -2.29
N LEU A 115 -16.96 23.08 -1.85
CA LEU A 115 -17.16 23.62 -0.49
C LEU A 115 -18.62 23.82 -0.06
N SER A 116 -19.61 23.16 -0.69
CA SER A 116 -21.05 23.40 -0.44
C SER A 116 -21.55 23.07 0.98
N ARG A 117 -20.64 22.70 1.90
CA ARG A 117 -20.95 22.37 3.29
C ARG A 117 -20.82 23.55 4.26
N TYR A 118 -20.34 24.73 3.83
CA TYR A 118 -20.26 25.93 4.67
C TYR A 118 -21.00 27.11 4.05
N ASP A 119 -21.93 27.67 4.83
CA ASP A 119 -23.00 28.60 4.46
C ASP A 119 -22.51 30.03 4.18
N SER A 120 -21.44 30.20 3.39
CA SER A 120 -20.93 31.50 2.99
C SER A 120 -21.17 31.73 1.49
N TYR A 121 -21.95 32.76 1.17
CA TYR A 121 -22.21 33.21 -0.20
C TYR A 121 -20.94 33.53 -1.00
N ASP A 122 -19.82 33.82 -0.33
CA ASP A 122 -18.55 34.26 -0.93
C ASP A 122 -17.62 33.10 -1.37
N LEU A 123 -17.86 31.89 -0.87
CA LEU A 123 -17.08 30.68 -1.22
C LEU A 123 -17.71 29.87 -2.35
N ARG A 124 -18.91 30.25 -2.80
CA ARG A 124 -19.73 29.51 -3.78
C ARG A 124 -19.12 29.47 -5.20
N TYR A 125 -18.08 30.27 -5.45
CA TYR A 125 -17.40 30.39 -6.75
C TYR A 125 -15.92 30.01 -6.73
N LYS A 126 -15.40 29.58 -5.58
CA LYS A 126 -14.00 29.17 -5.46
C LYS A 126 -13.91 27.67 -5.70
N ASN A 127 -13.51 27.30 -6.91
CA ASN A 127 -13.09 25.93 -7.19
C ASN A 127 -11.87 25.64 -6.33
N SER A 128 -11.98 24.67 -5.44
CA SER A 128 -10.82 24.10 -4.76
C SER A 128 -10.43 22.80 -5.45
N ILE A 129 -9.14 22.50 -5.46
CA ILE A 129 -8.61 21.21 -5.88
C ILE A 129 -7.89 20.57 -4.71
N TYR A 130 -8.03 19.26 -4.57
CA TYR A 130 -7.23 18.53 -3.59
C TYR A 130 -5.77 18.47 -4.05
N GLN A 131 -4.86 18.85 -3.16
CA GLN A 131 -3.43 18.60 -3.27
C GLN A 131 -3.07 17.55 -2.22
N CYS A 132 -2.59 16.39 -2.66
CA CYS A 132 -2.30 15.26 -1.79
C CYS A 132 -0.80 15.05 -1.64
N ASP A 133 -0.35 14.74 -0.43
CA ASP A 133 1.01 14.30 -0.17
C ASP A 133 1.25 12.87 -0.66
N THR A 134 2.51 12.59 -0.99
CA THR A 134 2.99 11.25 -1.33
C THR A 134 4.34 10.97 -0.65
N GLY A 135 4.86 9.76 -0.82
CA GLY A 135 6.16 9.34 -0.29
C GLY A 135 6.27 9.49 1.22
N MET A 136 7.45 9.86 1.71
CA MET A 136 7.71 9.91 3.16
C MET A 136 6.92 10.99 3.91
N THR A 137 6.53 12.08 3.24
CA THR A 137 5.67 13.10 3.86
C THR A 137 4.32 12.50 4.25
N ALA A 138 3.70 11.77 3.32
CA ALA A 138 2.44 11.06 3.56
C ALA A 138 2.59 9.96 4.64
N VAL A 139 3.70 9.20 4.60
CA VAL A 139 4.01 8.18 5.61
C VAL A 139 4.06 8.80 7.01
N ILE A 140 4.79 9.90 7.19
CA ILE A 140 4.94 10.56 8.49
C ILE A 140 3.59 11.09 9.00
N LYS A 141 2.79 11.71 8.13
CA LYS A 141 1.44 12.20 8.50
C LYS A 141 0.53 11.05 8.98
N LEU A 142 0.52 9.91 8.28
CA LEU A 142 -0.28 8.75 8.67
C LEU A 142 0.24 8.05 9.92
N ALA A 143 1.55 7.90 10.06
CA ALA A 143 2.21 7.32 11.25
C ALA A 143 1.89 8.14 12.51
N ALA A 144 1.95 9.47 12.42
CA ALA A 144 1.64 10.38 13.52
C ALA A 144 0.15 10.43 13.92
N THR A 145 -0.72 9.74 13.17
CA THR A 145 -2.15 9.76 13.45
C THR A 145 -2.50 8.82 14.61
N ASN A 146 -2.74 9.39 15.80
CA ASN A 146 -3.21 8.65 16.99
C ASN A 146 -4.63 8.06 16.84
N ALA A 147 -5.37 8.48 15.82
CA ALA A 147 -6.72 8.01 15.56
C ALA A 147 -6.69 6.74 14.71
N THR A 148 -7.60 5.80 15.00
CA THR A 148 -7.93 4.75 14.05
C THR A 148 -8.48 5.42 12.78
N VAL A 149 -7.67 5.44 11.72
CA VAL A 149 -8.09 5.98 10.43
C VAL A 149 -9.03 4.96 9.79
N SER A 150 -10.29 4.99 10.23
CA SER A 150 -11.27 3.94 9.94
C SER A 150 -12.07 4.16 8.66
N SER A 151 -11.79 5.23 7.91
CA SER A 151 -12.49 5.51 6.65
C SER A 151 -11.57 6.14 5.62
N ARG A 152 -11.88 5.89 4.34
CA ARG A 152 -11.20 6.49 3.19
C ARG A 152 -11.20 8.02 3.24
N SER A 153 -12.30 8.63 3.69
CA SER A 153 -12.39 10.09 3.83
C SER A 153 -11.41 10.63 4.86
N LYS A 154 -11.25 9.96 6.02
CA LYS A 154 -10.29 10.37 7.04
C LYS A 154 -8.86 10.24 6.56
N ILE A 155 -8.54 9.20 5.80
CA ILE A 155 -7.19 9.02 5.20
C ILE A 155 -6.93 10.17 4.22
N ARG A 156 -7.89 10.45 3.32
CA ARG A 156 -7.81 11.60 2.42
C ARG A 156 -7.62 12.90 3.19
N ASP A 157 -8.39 13.14 4.26
CA ASP A 157 -8.31 14.39 5.01
C ASP A 157 -6.98 14.55 5.77
N VAL A 158 -6.28 13.45 6.07
CA VAL A 158 -4.91 13.47 6.59
C VAL A 158 -3.89 13.75 5.49
N LEU A 159 -4.10 13.19 4.30
CA LEU A 159 -3.12 13.24 3.20
C LEU A 159 -3.31 14.41 2.25
N CYS A 160 -4.50 15.01 2.17
CA CYS A 160 -4.86 15.98 1.15
C CYS A 160 -5.43 17.25 1.77
N GLU A 161 -5.02 18.38 1.21
CA GLU A 161 -5.50 19.70 1.55
C GLU A 161 -6.26 20.29 0.35
N ALA A 162 -7.30 21.09 0.63
CA ALA A 162 -8.06 21.75 -0.43
C ALA A 162 -7.47 23.14 -0.67
N GLU A 163 -6.84 23.32 -1.83
CA GLU A 163 -6.25 24.59 -2.24
C GLU A 163 -7.15 25.29 -3.27
N LEU A 164 -7.11 26.63 -3.30
CA LEU A 164 -7.84 27.41 -4.30
C LEU A 164 -7.21 27.23 -5.68
N GLU A 165 -8.02 26.95 -6.69
CA GLU A 165 -7.58 26.90 -8.09
C GLU A 165 -7.25 28.34 -8.53
N THR A 166 -5.96 28.72 -8.47
CA THR A 166 -5.47 30.01 -8.98
C THR A 166 -5.17 29.87 -10.47
N TYR A 167 -5.93 30.59 -11.30
CA TYR A 167 -5.71 30.71 -12.75
C TYR A 167 -4.64 31.75 -13.08
#